data_AF-A0A8T4P812-F1
#
_entry.id   AF-A0A8T4P812-F1
#
_cell.length_a   1.000
_cell.length_b   1.000
_cell.length_c   1.000
_cell.angle_alpha   90.00
_cell.angle_beta   90.00
_cell.angle_gamma   90.00
#
_symmetry.space_group_name_H-M   'P 1'
#
loop_
_entity.id
_entity.type
_entity.pdbx_description
1 polymer ?
#
loop_
_entity_poly.entity_id
_entity_poly.type
_entity_poly.pdbx_seq_one_letter_code
_entity_poly.pdbx_strand_id
1 'polypeptide(L)'
;MDFEYINGRITRGRGIASGRGFDPNNSRITDSIRKQKPYFEGIVPEISKVFNGTINIDISPREFEILRPDYEVSCEWEKEIYEKFWFVRTILHHDNSSHVGLLYYPCPGYLKKHKNTIIEFLADWIVGIKIDDSVT
;
A
#
# COMPACT_ATOMS: atom_id res chain seq x y z
N MET A 1 -16.79 -16.46 0.06
CA MET A 1 -16.13 -15.20 -0.30
C MET A 1 -15.45 -15.49 -1.61
N ASP A 2 -15.96 -14.91 -2.69
CA ASP A 2 -15.36 -15.09 -4.01
C ASP A 2 -14.20 -14.10 -4.11
N PHE A 3 -13.00 -14.61 -4.32
CA PHE A 3 -11.81 -13.79 -4.57
C PHE A 3 -11.69 -13.56 -6.07
N GLU A 4 -11.42 -12.31 -6.44
CA GLU A 4 -10.94 -11.99 -7.78
C GLU A 4 -9.42 -12.07 -7.78
N TYR A 5 -8.86 -12.92 -8.66
CA TYR A 5 -7.42 -13.10 -8.81
C TYR A 5 -6.90 -12.15 -9.87
N ILE A 6 -5.94 -11.29 -9.52
CA ILE A 6 -5.41 -10.26 -10.41
C ILE A 6 -3.90 -10.45 -10.54
N ASN A 7 -3.46 -10.92 -11.69
CA ASN A 7 -2.03 -11.05 -11.96
C ASN A 7 -1.37 -9.67 -12.06
N GLY A 8 -0.17 -9.56 -11.48
CA GLY A 8 0.66 -8.37 -11.55
C GLY A 8 2.15 -8.69 -11.50
N ARG A 9 2.96 -7.64 -11.59
CA ARG A 9 4.42 -7.70 -11.48
C ARG A 9 4.90 -6.73 -10.43
N ILE A 10 5.81 -7.18 -9.58
CA ILE A 10 6.40 -6.32 -8.56
C ILE A 10 7.27 -5.26 -9.22
N THR A 11 7.05 -4.00 -8.86
CA THR A 11 7.73 -2.85 -9.46
C THR A 11 8.30 -1.92 -8.42
N ARG A 12 9.19 -1.04 -8.85
CA ARG A 12 9.86 -0.08 -7.96
C ARG A 12 8.93 1.09 -7.67
N GLY A 13 8.59 1.27 -6.40
CA GLY A 13 7.95 2.48 -5.92
C GLY A 13 8.91 3.67 -5.77
N ARG A 14 8.37 4.84 -5.41
CA ARG A 14 9.17 6.06 -5.16
C ARG A 14 10.02 6.01 -3.89
N GLY A 15 9.79 5.03 -3.01
CA GLY A 15 10.53 4.86 -1.75
C GLY A 15 10.11 5.79 -0.62
N ILE A 16 9.09 6.63 -0.82
CA ILE A 16 8.56 7.55 0.22
C ILE A 16 8.00 6.78 1.42
N ALA A 17 7.22 5.72 1.15
CA ALA A 17 6.61 4.89 2.18
C ALA A 17 7.64 4.27 3.15
N SER A 18 8.79 3.87 2.60
CA SER A 18 9.85 3.17 3.32
C SER A 18 11.03 4.05 3.76
N GLY A 19 10.92 5.37 3.60
CA GLY A 19 11.98 6.30 3.98
C GLY A 19 13.20 6.35 3.05
N ARG A 20 13.24 5.50 2.03
CA ARG A 20 14.36 5.43 1.07
C ARG A 20 14.30 6.53 0.01
N GLY A 21 13.14 7.16 -0.15
CA GLY A 21 12.90 8.27 -1.05
C GLY A 21 12.40 9.50 -0.31
N PHE A 22 12.35 10.62 -1.03
CA PHE A 22 11.82 11.88 -0.54
C PHE A 22 10.88 12.48 -1.59
N ASP A 23 9.88 13.25 -1.15
CA ASP A 23 9.10 14.07 -2.06
C ASP A 23 9.84 15.41 -2.31
N PRO A 24 10.20 15.76 -3.56
CA PRO A 24 10.93 16.98 -3.85
C PRO A 24 10.13 18.24 -3.51
N ASN A 25 8.79 18.15 -3.43
CA ASN A 25 7.94 19.28 -3.10
C ASN A 25 7.70 19.41 -1.60
N ASN A 26 8.01 18.38 -0.81
CA ASN A 26 7.86 18.41 0.65
C ASN A 26 8.75 17.34 1.31
N SER A 27 9.92 17.76 1.81
CA SER A 27 10.91 16.87 2.44
C SER A 27 10.43 16.18 3.72
N ARG A 28 9.31 16.63 4.32
CA ARG A 28 8.70 16.00 5.49
C ARG A 28 7.95 14.71 5.13
N ILE A 29 7.61 14.52 3.86
CA ILE A 29 6.92 13.35 3.33
C ILE A 29 7.96 12.27 3.01
N THR A 30 8.39 11.58 4.07
CA THR A 30 9.25 10.40 4.07
C THR A 30 8.89 9.54 5.28
N ASP A 31 9.22 8.25 5.24
CA ASP A 31 8.78 7.25 6.23
C ASP A 31 7.26 7.28 6.46
N SER A 32 6.47 7.52 5.42
CA SER A 32 5.05 7.88 5.59
C SER A 32 4.29 6.79 6.33
N ILE A 33 4.52 5.51 6.01
CA ILE A 33 3.85 4.39 6.69
C ILE A 33 4.17 4.42 8.19
N ARG A 34 5.44 4.59 8.57
CA ARG A 34 5.83 4.66 9.99
C ARG A 34 5.13 5.81 10.73
N LYS A 35 4.97 6.96 10.09
CA LYS A 35 4.29 8.13 10.67
C LYS A 35 2.78 7.97 10.72
N GLN A 36 2.19 7.28 9.74
CA GLN A 36 0.76 7.07 9.61
C GLN A 36 0.23 5.93 10.49
N LYS A 37 1.01 4.86 10.71
CA LYS A 37 0.62 3.67 11.49
C LYS A 37 -0.03 3.98 12.84
N PRO A 38 0.48 4.90 13.68
CA PRO A 38 -0.16 5.25 14.95
C PRO A 38 -1.62 5.69 14.84
N TYR A 39 -2.01 6.28 13.70
CA TYR A 39 -3.39 6.72 13.45
C TYR A 39 -4.29 5.60 12.91
N PHE A 40 -3.70 4.52 12.40
CA PHE A 40 -4.41 3.36 11.87
C PHE A 40 -4.69 2.31 12.96
N GLU A 41 -3.91 2.33 14.04
CA GLU A 41 -4.06 1.42 15.18
C GLU A 41 -5.45 1.51 15.81
N GLY A 42 -6.04 0.35 16.13
CA GLY A 42 -7.39 0.24 16.66
C GLY A 42 -8.51 0.27 15.62
N ILE A 43 -8.25 0.76 14.40
CA ILE A 43 -9.21 0.74 13.28
C ILE A 43 -8.88 -0.39 12.29
N VAL A 44 -7.59 -0.56 11.97
CA VAL A 44 -7.08 -1.58 11.05
C VAL A 44 -6.30 -2.62 11.88
N PRO A 45 -6.92 -3.75 12.28
CA PRO A 45 -6.32 -4.66 13.27
C PRO A 45 -4.94 -5.22 12.89
N GLU A 46 -4.70 -5.43 11.60
CA GLU A 46 -3.48 -6.03 11.07
C GLU A 46 -2.30 -5.04 10.98
N ILE A 47 -2.57 -3.73 11.08
CA ILE A 47 -1.59 -2.70 10.73
C ILE A 47 -0.34 -2.74 11.61
N SER A 48 -0.47 -3.08 12.89
CA SER A 48 0.68 -3.12 13.81
C SER A 48 1.81 -4.03 13.31
N LYS A 49 1.44 -5.12 12.63
CA LYS A 49 2.37 -6.17 12.15
C LYS A 49 2.98 -5.88 10.78
N VAL A 50 2.46 -4.91 10.01
CA VAL A 50 2.99 -4.66 8.66
C VAL A 50 4.35 -3.98 8.71
N PHE A 51 5.20 -4.26 7.73
CA PHE A 51 6.45 -3.55 7.52
C PHE A 51 6.21 -2.05 7.23
N ASN A 52 7.18 -1.20 7.58
CA ASN A 52 7.11 0.24 7.32
C ASN A 52 7.45 0.56 5.86
N GLY A 53 6.60 0.11 4.93
CA GLY A 53 6.78 0.30 3.49
C GLY A 53 5.77 -0.54 2.71
N THR A 54 5.58 -0.20 1.44
CA THR A 54 4.68 -0.89 0.52
C THR A 54 5.46 -1.72 -0.49
N ILE A 55 4.87 -2.84 -0.90
CA ILE A 55 5.25 -3.55 -2.13
C ILE A 55 4.37 -2.96 -3.24
N ASN A 56 4.98 -2.45 -4.30
CA ASN A 56 4.25 -1.89 -5.43
C ASN A 56 4.08 -2.97 -6.50
N ILE A 57 2.86 -3.19 -6.95
CA ILE A 57 2.51 -4.24 -7.92
C ILE A 57 1.81 -3.56 -9.10
N ASP A 58 2.35 -3.75 -10.30
CA ASP A 58 1.75 -3.26 -11.54
C ASP A 58 0.84 -4.34 -12.14
N ILE A 59 -0.45 -4.03 -12.26
CA ILE A 59 -1.49 -4.90 -12.82
C ILE A 59 -1.83 -4.55 -14.28
N SER A 60 -1.01 -3.72 -14.93
CA SER A 60 -1.20 -3.33 -16.34
C SER A 60 -1.45 -4.55 -17.26
N PRO A 61 -2.35 -4.41 -18.25
CA PRO A 61 -3.07 -3.20 -18.65
C PRO A 61 -4.36 -2.93 -17.86
N ARG A 62 -4.62 -3.68 -16.77
CA ARG A 62 -5.79 -3.44 -15.94
C ARG A 62 -5.56 -2.22 -15.04
N GLU A 63 -6.64 -1.54 -14.73
CA GLU A 63 -6.70 -0.51 -13.70
C GLU A 63 -7.72 -0.94 -12.65
N PHE A 64 -7.62 -0.39 -11.45
CA PHE A 64 -8.58 -0.65 -10.39
C PHE A 64 -9.11 0.64 -9.77
N GLU A 65 -10.32 0.53 -9.24
CA GLU A 65 -10.91 1.49 -8.32
C GLU A 65 -11.42 0.76 -7.08
N ILE A 66 -11.37 1.43 -5.93
CA ILE A 66 -11.96 0.89 -4.70
C ILE A 66 -13.39 1.40 -4.61
N LEU A 67 -14.35 0.50 -4.82
CA LEU A 67 -15.77 0.80 -4.65
C LEU A 67 -16.19 0.80 -3.19
N ARG A 68 -15.63 -0.10 -2.39
CA ARG A 68 -15.91 -0.24 -0.96
C ARG A 68 -14.68 -0.75 -0.21
N PRO A 69 -14.07 0.05 0.67
CA PRO A 69 -12.98 -0.42 1.50
C PRO A 69 -13.48 -1.31 2.65
N ASP A 70 -12.61 -2.18 3.17
CA ASP A 70 -12.84 -2.86 4.46
C ASP A 70 -12.66 -1.88 5.63
N TYR A 71 -11.70 -0.97 5.51
CA TYR A 71 -11.41 0.04 6.54
C TYR A 71 -11.18 1.41 5.93
N GLU A 72 -11.61 2.44 6.66
CA GLU A 72 -11.43 3.84 6.30
C GLU A 72 -10.88 4.60 7.51
N VAL A 73 -9.81 5.38 7.30
CA VAL A 73 -9.22 6.23 8.34
C VAL A 73 -8.94 7.61 7.78
N SER A 74 -9.29 8.66 8.52
CA SER A 74 -8.91 10.04 8.19
C SER A 74 -8.09 10.60 9.34
N CYS A 75 -6.92 11.17 9.04
CA CYS A 75 -6.02 11.68 10.08
C CYS A 75 -5.10 12.79 9.58
N GLU A 76 -4.60 13.58 10.53
CA GLU A 76 -3.44 14.47 10.35
C GLU A 76 -2.19 13.70 10.78
N TRP A 77 -1.53 13.04 9.84
CA TRP A 77 -0.40 12.14 10.16
C TRP A 77 0.96 12.86 10.23
N GLU A 78 0.98 14.12 9.82
CA GLU A 78 2.11 15.04 9.88
C GLU A 78 1.54 16.46 9.92
N LYS A 79 2.19 17.42 10.61
CA LYS A 79 1.61 18.76 10.82
C LYS A 79 1.18 19.40 9.49
N GLU A 80 -0.10 19.79 9.41
CA GLU A 80 -0.79 20.37 8.26
C GLU A 80 -0.99 19.41 7.07
N ILE A 81 -0.81 18.11 7.28
CA ILE A 81 -1.03 17.07 6.27
C ILE A 81 -2.19 16.18 6.72
N TYR A 82 -3.37 16.50 6.20
CA TYR A 82 -4.59 15.73 6.40
C TYR A 82 -4.84 14.81 5.21
N GLU A 83 -5.09 13.54 5.47
CA GLU A 83 -5.32 12.57 4.41
C GLU A 83 -6.31 11.50 4.86
N LYS A 84 -7.04 10.98 3.88
CA LYS A 84 -7.97 9.87 4.04
C LYS A 84 -7.33 8.62 3.46
N PHE A 85 -7.50 7.49 4.10
CA PHE A 85 -6.92 6.21 3.69
C PHE A 85 -8.00 5.15 3.65
N TRP A 86 -7.93 4.34 2.60
CA TRP A 86 -8.74 3.16 2.41
C TRP A 86 -7.86 1.92 2.44
N PHE A 87 -8.37 0.87 3.08
CA PHE A 87 -7.73 -0.43 3.15
C PHE A 87 -8.69 -1.51 2.70
N VAL A 88 -8.19 -2.46 1.92
CA VAL A 88 -8.90 -3.69 1.53
C VAL A 88 -8.02 -4.87 1.92
N ARG A 89 -8.60 -5.87 2.60
CA ARG A 89 -7.87 -7.10 2.92
C ARG A 89 -7.61 -7.87 1.64
N THR A 90 -6.37 -8.31 1.47
CA THR A 90 -5.92 -8.95 0.24
C THR A 90 -4.90 -10.03 0.57
N ILE A 91 -4.83 -11.04 -0.28
CA ILE A 91 -3.82 -12.10 -0.20
C ILE A 91 -2.92 -11.91 -1.42
N LEU A 92 -1.62 -11.85 -1.20
CA LEU A 92 -0.62 -11.88 -2.25
C LEU A 92 -0.10 -13.30 -2.40
N HIS A 93 -0.22 -13.85 -3.60
CA HIS A 93 0.39 -15.12 -3.97
C HIS A 93 1.72 -14.86 -4.69
N HIS A 94 2.80 -15.43 -4.14
CA HIS A 94 4.16 -15.33 -4.69
C HIS A 94 4.82 -16.71 -4.56
N ASP A 95 5.30 -17.24 -5.69
CA ASP A 95 5.74 -18.64 -5.81
C ASP A 95 4.69 -19.63 -5.27
N ASN A 96 5.05 -20.42 -4.26
CA ASN A 96 4.17 -21.37 -3.57
C ASN A 96 3.69 -20.86 -2.21
N SER A 97 3.82 -19.54 -1.95
CA SER A 97 3.48 -18.90 -0.68
C SER A 97 2.30 -17.94 -0.85
N SER A 98 1.55 -17.77 0.24
CA SER A 98 0.43 -16.82 0.30
C SER A 98 0.63 -15.91 1.50
N HIS A 99 0.50 -14.60 1.28
CA HIS A 99 0.76 -13.58 2.28
C HIS A 99 -0.49 -12.74 2.50
N VAL A 100 -1.05 -12.81 3.70
CA VAL A 100 -2.17 -11.93 4.07
C VAL A 100 -1.64 -10.52 4.30
N GLY A 101 -2.34 -9.54 3.75
CA GLY A 101 -2.01 -8.14 3.90
C GLY A 101 -3.17 -7.22 3.54
N LEU A 102 -2.82 -5.99 3.23
CA LEU A 102 -3.76 -4.93 2.94
C LEU A 102 -3.34 -4.24 1.64
N LEU A 103 -4.29 -4.05 0.73
CA LEU A 103 -4.17 -2.99 -0.26
C LEU A 103 -4.32 -1.65 0.48
N TYR A 104 -3.28 -0.81 0.40
CA TYR A 104 -3.21 0.53 0.96
C TYR A 104 -3.52 1.58 -0.11
N TYR A 105 -4.47 2.46 0.16
CA TYR A 105 -4.92 3.44 -0.82
C TYR A 105 -5.15 4.82 -0.18
N PRO A 106 -4.27 5.80 -0.44
CA PRO A 106 -4.53 7.19 -0.07
C PRO A 106 -5.62 7.81 -0.94
N CYS A 107 -6.50 8.59 -0.30
CA CYS A 107 -7.71 9.18 -0.86
C CYS A 107 -7.74 10.71 -0.72
N PRO A 108 -8.26 11.43 -1.73
CA PRO A 108 -8.75 10.89 -3.01
C PRO A 108 -7.59 10.45 -3.92
N GLY A 109 -7.86 9.47 -4.79
CA GLY A 109 -6.84 8.80 -5.61
C GLY A 109 -5.97 9.73 -6.48
N TYR A 110 -6.42 10.94 -6.81
CA TYR A 110 -5.60 11.91 -7.56
C TYR A 110 -4.46 12.53 -6.72
N LEU A 111 -4.48 12.41 -5.39
CA LEU A 111 -3.32 12.73 -4.54
C LEU A 111 -2.18 11.73 -4.74
N LYS A 112 -2.48 10.57 -5.33
CA LYS A 112 -1.46 9.61 -5.74
C LYS A 112 -0.66 10.19 -6.89
N LYS A 113 0.65 10.10 -6.76
CA LYS A 113 1.59 10.40 -7.84
C LYS A 113 1.95 9.13 -8.65
N HIS A 114 1.06 8.13 -8.70
CA HIS A 114 1.20 6.88 -9.46
C HIS A 114 -0.10 6.53 -10.19
N LYS A 115 -0.03 5.65 -11.20
CA LYS A 115 -1.16 5.24 -12.05
C LYS A 115 -2.12 4.31 -11.29
N ASN A 116 -3.38 4.24 -11.70
CA ASN A 116 -4.37 3.27 -11.18
C ASN A 116 -4.09 1.82 -11.58
N THR A 117 -2.98 1.56 -12.28
CA THR A 117 -2.43 0.22 -12.51
C THR A 117 -1.53 -0.25 -11.35
N ILE A 118 -1.19 0.63 -10.39
CA ILE A 118 -0.26 0.31 -9.30
C ILE A 118 -1.03 0.06 -8.00
N ILE A 119 -0.96 -1.17 -7.51
CA ILE A 119 -1.40 -1.56 -6.18
C ILE A 119 -0.24 -1.35 -5.20
N GLU A 120 -0.51 -0.68 -4.07
CA GLU A 120 0.41 -0.60 -2.94
C GLU A 120 -0.03 -1.60 -1.87
N PHE A 121 0.75 -2.67 -1.67
CA PHE A 121 0.43 -3.76 -0.75
C PHE A 121 1.26 -3.64 0.54
N LEU A 122 0.59 -3.69 1.68
CA LEU A 122 1.18 -3.74 3.02
C LEU A 122 1.05 -5.16 3.58
N ALA A 123 2.17 -5.72 4.03
CA ALA A 123 2.22 -7.00 4.74
C ALA A 123 3.36 -6.98 5.76
N ASP A 124 3.46 -8.04 6.57
CA ASP A 124 4.69 -8.31 7.31
C ASP A 124 5.86 -8.55 6.34
N TRP A 125 7.09 -8.65 6.85
CA TRP A 125 8.28 -8.86 6.05
C TRP A 125 8.20 -10.16 5.23
N ILE A 126 8.21 -10.04 3.89
CA ILE A 126 8.22 -11.18 2.97
C ILE A 126 9.65 -11.44 2.50
N VAL A 127 10.18 -12.61 2.85
CA VAL A 127 11.53 -13.03 2.45
C VAL A 127 11.53 -13.46 0.98
N GLY A 128 12.53 -13.01 0.23
CA GLY A 128 12.81 -13.53 -1.12
C GLY A 128 12.07 -12.82 -2.26
N ILE A 129 11.17 -11.88 -1.95
CA ILE A 129 10.43 -11.10 -2.93
C ILE A 129 11.34 -10.09 -3.65
N LYS A 130 11.26 -10.01 -4.98
CA LYS A 130 12.11 -9.16 -5.82
C LYS A 130 11.30 -8.32 -6.80
N ILE A 131 11.93 -7.26 -7.28
CA ILE A 131 11.43 -6.51 -8.44
C ILE A 131 11.37 -7.46 -9.64
N ASP A 132 10.35 -7.27 -10.47
CA ASP A 132 10.01 -8.06 -11.65
C ASP A 132 9.45 -9.46 -11.39
N ASP A 133 9.30 -9.89 -10.13
CA ASP A 133 8.60 -11.13 -9.81
C ASP A 133 7.12 -11.06 -10.22
N SER A 134 6.59 -12.17 -10.74
CA SER A 134 5.17 -12.33 -11.04
C SER A 134 4.41 -12.72 -9.78
N VAL A 135 3.25 -12.10 -9.57
CA VAL A 135 2.38 -12.33 -8.42
C VAL A 135 0.91 -12.35 -8.83
N THR A 136 0.06 -12.85 -7.94
CA THR A 136 -1.41 -12.81 -8.07
C THR A 136 -2.05 -12.30 -6.79
#